data_AF-A0A8X6W3I0-F1
#
_entry.id   AF-A0A8X6W3I0-F1
#
_cell.length_a   1.000
_cell.length_b   1.000
_cell.length_c   1.000
_cell.angle_alpha   90.00
_cell.angle_beta   90.00
_cell.angle_gamma   90.00
#
_symmetry.space_group_name_H-M   'P 1'
#
loop_
_entity.id
_entity.type
_entity.pdbx_description
1 polymer ?
#
loop_
_entity_poly.entity_id
_entity_poly.type
_entity_poly.pdbx_seq_one_letter_code
_entity_poly.pdbx_strand_id
1 'polypeptide(L)'
;MKQKQTKNKHSGSARARSDQWTMDIQKRLKSTLEGKINRIETFIERANEETDSVEIKVYRFNRVNFGVSSSPFLLAVTIRHHIEKYKHEFPDTVELLDRNFYVDDLISGGNEFEEALQTSRRAKNIMEAAEMDLRKWITNDANLMEQWKKENFNVHPVQETVSLGANGTKVLGLSWNTNEDYLTTDTKSLLEFVSLDKNTKRFILQAVGKIFDP
;
A
#
# COMPACT_ATOMS: atom_id res chain seq x y z
N MET A 1 36.97 -6.91 44.83
CA MET A 1 36.49 -5.62 44.28
C MET A 1 35.90 -5.86 42.90
N LYS A 2 34.57 -5.87 42.77
CA LYS A 2 33.87 -5.88 41.47
C LYS A 2 33.01 -4.62 41.41
N GLN A 3 33.30 -3.74 40.45
CA GLN A 3 32.55 -2.51 40.22
C GLN A 3 31.21 -2.83 39.54
N LYS A 4 30.15 -2.24 40.08
CA LYS A 4 28.84 -2.10 39.45
C LYS A 4 28.97 -1.19 38.24
N GLN A 5 28.44 -1.60 37.09
CA GLN A 5 27.96 -0.66 36.08
C GLN A 5 26.46 -0.87 35.88
N THR A 6 25.77 0.24 36.09
CA THR A 6 24.32 0.45 36.06
C THR A 6 23.80 0.39 34.63
N LYS A 7 22.79 -0.46 34.39
CA LYS A 7 22.01 -0.48 33.15
C LYS A 7 21.11 0.77 33.10
N ASN A 8 21.39 1.70 32.20
CA ASN A 8 20.40 2.69 31.77
C ASN A 8 19.46 2.01 30.76
N LYS A 9 18.26 1.64 31.24
CA LYS A 9 17.12 1.24 30.42
C LYS A 9 16.29 2.50 30.16
N HIS A 10 16.42 3.15 29.01
CA HIS A 10 15.40 4.06 28.48
C HIS A 10 15.30 3.86 26.97
N SER A 11 14.48 2.92 26.53
CA SER A 11 13.81 2.99 25.23
C SER A 11 12.35 2.62 25.47
N GLY A 12 11.46 3.58 25.25
CA GLY A 12 10.03 3.39 25.34
C GLY A 12 9.60 2.39 24.27
N SER A 13 9.17 1.21 24.71
CA SER A 13 8.46 0.27 23.86
C SER A 13 7.06 0.83 23.62
N ALA A 14 6.86 1.45 22.46
CA ALA A 14 5.52 1.57 21.91
C ALA A 14 5.10 0.15 21.51
N ARG A 15 4.21 -0.46 22.29
CA ARG A 15 3.68 -1.78 21.99
C ARG A 15 2.78 -1.62 20.76
N ALA A 16 3.22 -2.14 19.62
CA ALA A 16 2.39 -2.24 18.43
C ALA A 16 1.17 -3.14 18.71
N ARG A 17 0.06 -2.90 18.00
CA ARG A 17 -1.14 -3.75 18.07
C ARG A 17 -0.77 -5.19 17.71
N SER A 18 -1.44 -6.18 18.31
CA SER A 18 -1.06 -7.59 18.16
C SER A 18 -1.19 -8.07 16.71
N ASP A 19 -2.25 -7.64 16.02
CA ASP A 19 -2.59 -8.15 14.70
C ASP A 19 -2.56 -7.00 13.70
N GLN A 20 -1.49 -6.89 12.92
CA GLN A 20 -1.32 -5.89 11.87
C GLN A 20 -1.62 -6.51 10.52
N TRP A 21 -2.19 -5.71 9.62
CA TRP A 21 -2.44 -6.11 8.25
C TRP A 21 -2.37 -4.96 7.28
N THR A 22 -2.08 -5.31 6.03
CA THR A 22 -2.11 -4.37 4.93
C THR A 22 -2.78 -4.99 3.72
N MET A 23 -3.24 -4.12 2.83
CA MET A 23 -3.77 -4.46 1.52
C MET A 23 -3.50 -3.31 0.55
N ASP A 24 -3.63 -3.66 -0.72
CA ASP A 24 -3.59 -2.75 -1.86
C ASP A 24 -5.02 -2.65 -2.43
N ILE A 25 -5.50 -1.47 -2.78
CA ILE A 25 -6.72 -1.36 -3.58
C ILE A 25 -6.44 -1.84 -5.00
N GLN A 26 -7.23 -2.77 -5.51
CA GLN A 26 -7.26 -3.06 -6.93
C GLN A 26 -7.77 -1.83 -7.68
N LYS A 27 -6.78 -1.09 -8.17
CA LYS A 27 -6.82 0.10 -9.02
C LYS A 27 -7.84 0.02 -10.16
N ARG A 28 -9.11 0.25 -9.81
CA ARG A 28 -10.23 0.29 -10.74
C ARG A 28 -11.24 1.33 -10.25
N LEU A 29 -10.87 2.62 -10.34
CA LEU A 29 -11.82 3.73 -10.31
C LEU A 29 -12.69 3.63 -11.57
N LYS A 30 -13.70 2.75 -11.53
CA LYS A 30 -14.46 2.38 -12.71
C LYS A 30 -15.72 3.21 -12.92
N SER A 31 -16.33 3.74 -11.86
CA SER A 31 -17.73 4.16 -11.93
C SER A 31 -18.07 5.55 -11.38
N THR A 32 -17.21 6.23 -10.62
CA THR A 32 -17.68 7.43 -9.89
C THR A 32 -17.66 8.74 -10.70
N LEU A 33 -17.10 8.76 -11.93
CA LEU A 33 -16.87 10.01 -12.68
C LEU A 33 -17.36 10.00 -14.13
N GLU A 34 -18.23 9.06 -14.48
CA GLU A 34 -18.93 9.10 -15.77
C GLU A 34 -19.84 10.34 -15.83
N GLY A 35 -19.40 11.36 -16.60
CA GLY A 35 -20.20 12.54 -16.93
C GLY A 35 -19.73 13.89 -16.35
N LYS A 36 -18.71 13.94 -15.49
CA LYS A 36 -18.23 15.22 -14.90
C LYS A 36 -16.80 15.63 -15.25
N ILE A 37 -16.00 14.77 -15.86
CA ILE A 37 -14.63 15.11 -16.24
C ILE A 37 -14.44 15.02 -17.75
N ASN A 38 -14.41 16.19 -18.40
CA ASN A 38 -14.31 16.30 -19.85
C ASN A 38 -12.87 16.30 -20.40
N ARG A 39 -11.85 16.18 -19.54
CA ARG A 39 -10.45 16.27 -20.00
C ARG A 39 -9.47 15.60 -19.03
N ILE A 40 -9.27 14.30 -19.17
CA ILE A 40 -8.14 13.59 -18.53
C ILE A 40 -7.32 12.94 -19.64
N GLU A 41 -6.49 13.78 -20.25
CA GLU A 41 -5.31 13.43 -21.04
C GLU A 41 -5.50 12.56 -22.31
N THR A 42 -4.62 12.82 -23.27
CA THR A 42 -4.58 12.16 -24.57
C THR A 42 -3.26 11.44 -24.68
N PHE A 43 -3.28 10.15 -25.03
CA PHE A 43 -2.07 9.43 -25.40
C PHE A 43 -2.12 9.01 -26.87
N ILE A 44 -0.94 8.96 -27.46
CA ILE A 44 -0.71 8.62 -28.86
C ILE A 44 -0.08 7.24 -28.91
N GLU A 45 -0.73 6.31 -29.60
CA GLU A 45 -0.14 5.02 -29.95
C GLU A 45 0.38 5.10 -31.39
N ARG A 46 1.64 4.70 -31.60
CA ARG A 46 2.21 4.56 -32.94
C ARG A 46 1.93 3.13 -33.43
N ALA A 47 1.03 2.99 -34.39
CA ALA A 47 0.75 1.70 -35.01
C ALA A 47 1.76 1.41 -36.14
N ASN A 48 2.53 0.32 -35.99
CA ASN A 48 3.44 -0.33 -36.95
C ASN A 48 4.63 0.48 -37.50
N GLU A 49 5.81 -0.17 -37.54
CA GLU A 49 7.05 0.34 -38.14
C GLU A 49 7.16 0.06 -39.66
N GLU A 50 6.19 -0.63 -40.27
CA GLU A 50 6.31 -1.17 -41.63
C GLU A 50 5.64 -0.35 -42.74
N THR A 51 5.12 0.86 -42.48
CA THR A 51 4.62 1.76 -43.53
C THR A 51 5.03 3.21 -43.29
N ASP A 52 5.38 3.93 -44.37
CA ASP A 52 5.76 5.36 -44.36
C ASP A 52 4.63 6.32 -43.91
N SER A 53 3.41 5.80 -43.71
CA SER A 53 2.27 6.54 -43.17
C SER A 53 1.96 6.09 -41.75
N VAL A 54 2.45 6.84 -40.76
CA VAL A 54 2.10 6.61 -39.35
C VAL A 54 0.69 7.13 -39.09
N GLU A 55 -0.27 6.22 -38.96
CA GLU A 55 -1.62 6.57 -38.46
C GLU A 55 -1.53 6.84 -36.95
N ILE A 56 -1.71 8.10 -36.55
CA ILE A 56 -1.75 8.50 -35.14
C ILE A 56 -3.15 8.21 -34.60
N LYS A 57 -3.25 7.26 -33.67
CA LYS A 57 -4.49 7.01 -32.93
C LYS A 57 -4.50 7.81 -31.63
N VAL A 58 -5.54 8.62 -31.47
CA VAL A 58 -5.78 9.45 -30.29
C VAL A 58 -6.81 8.78 -29.41
N TYR A 59 -6.41 8.40 -28.20
CA TYR A 59 -7.30 7.83 -27.20
C TYR A 59 -7.55 8.82 -26.05
N ARG A 60 -8.73 8.69 -25.43
CA ARG A 60 -9.11 9.45 -24.23
C ARG A 60 -9.43 8.46 -23.12
N PHE A 61 -8.90 8.72 -21.93
CA PHE A 61 -9.28 7.93 -20.77
C PHE A 61 -10.67 8.32 -20.28
N ASN A 62 -11.51 7.32 -20.07
CA ASN A 62 -12.82 7.48 -19.43
C ASN A 62 -12.75 7.24 -17.91
N ARG A 63 -11.54 7.17 -17.35
CA ARG A 63 -11.26 6.86 -15.93
C ARG A 63 -10.12 7.73 -15.43
N VAL A 64 -10.00 7.86 -14.12
CA VAL A 64 -8.87 8.55 -13.49
C VAL A 64 -7.61 7.74 -13.80
N ASN A 65 -6.65 8.37 -14.48
CA ASN A 65 -5.37 7.76 -14.81
C ASN A 65 -4.52 7.55 -13.58
N PHE A 66 -3.62 6.58 -13.62
CA PHE A 66 -2.54 6.48 -12.65
C PHE A 66 -1.37 7.37 -13.08
N GLY A 67 -0.69 7.98 -12.12
CA GLY A 67 0.49 8.81 -12.41
C GLY A 67 0.22 10.26 -12.78
N VAL A 68 -1.06 10.69 -12.88
CA VAL A 68 -1.37 12.12 -12.90
C VAL A 68 -1.35 12.67 -11.47
N SER A 69 -0.86 13.89 -11.30
CA SER A 69 -0.65 14.50 -9.97
C SER A 69 -1.94 14.60 -9.14
N SER A 70 -3.10 14.61 -9.79
CA SER A 70 -4.42 14.70 -9.15
C SER A 70 -5.04 13.35 -8.78
N SER A 71 -4.52 12.21 -9.26
CA SER A 71 -5.12 10.89 -9.01
C SER A 71 -5.19 10.51 -7.55
N PRO A 72 -4.13 10.71 -6.72
CA PRO A 72 -4.18 10.38 -5.30
C PRO A 72 -5.30 11.13 -4.59
N PHE A 73 -5.47 12.42 -4.92
CA PHE A 73 -6.53 13.24 -4.35
C PHE A 73 -7.92 12.75 -4.76
N LEU A 74 -8.13 12.49 -6.06
CA LEU A 74 -9.42 11.99 -6.56
C LEU A 74 -9.78 10.63 -5.97
N LEU A 75 -8.79 9.74 -5.82
CA LEU A 75 -8.98 8.44 -5.16
C LEU A 75 -9.38 8.65 -3.69
N ALA A 76 -8.62 9.44 -2.92
CA ALA A 76 -8.91 9.69 -1.52
C ALA A 76 -10.31 10.30 -1.30
N VAL A 77 -10.71 11.29 -2.12
CA VAL A 77 -12.05 11.89 -2.06
C VAL A 77 -13.13 10.86 -2.40
N THR A 78 -12.88 10.00 -3.39
CA THR A 78 -13.83 8.95 -3.78
C THR A 78 -14.01 7.93 -2.66
N ILE A 79 -12.90 7.41 -2.11
CA ILE A 79 -12.93 6.49 -0.96
C ILE A 79 -13.72 7.11 0.19
N ARG A 80 -13.37 8.35 0.58
CA ARG A 80 -14.04 9.06 1.67
C ARG A 80 -15.54 9.21 1.43
N HIS A 81 -15.95 9.53 0.20
CA HIS A 81 -17.35 9.63 -0.18
C HIS A 81 -18.10 8.30 -0.03
N HIS A 82 -17.47 7.17 -0.36
CA HIS A 82 -18.09 5.85 -0.25
C HIS A 82 -18.16 5.37 1.21
N ILE A 83 -17.09 5.52 1.99
CA ILE A 83 -17.08 5.06 3.39
C ILE A 83 -18.03 5.87 4.28
N GLU A 84 -18.21 7.18 4.03
CA GLU A 84 -19.09 8.03 4.87
C GLU A 84 -20.56 7.56 4.85
N LYS A 85 -21.00 6.88 3.79
CA LYS A 85 -22.35 6.30 3.70
C LYS A 85 -22.62 5.25 4.78
N TYR A 86 -21.58 4.60 5.29
CA TYR A 86 -21.65 3.54 6.29
C TYR A 86 -21.40 4.04 7.71
N LYS A 87 -21.21 5.35 7.91
CA LYS A 87 -20.85 5.92 9.22
C LYS A 87 -21.87 5.67 10.33
N HIS A 88 -23.15 5.56 9.97
CA HIS A 88 -24.21 5.25 10.92
C HIS A 88 -24.25 3.75 11.30
N GLU A 89 -23.79 2.87 10.40
CA GLU A 89 -23.85 1.41 10.59
C GLU A 89 -22.55 0.88 11.21
N PHE A 90 -21.40 1.37 10.75
CA PHE A 90 -20.06 0.94 11.16
C PHE A 90 -19.13 2.14 11.46
N PRO A 91 -19.44 2.97 12.48
CA PRO A 91 -18.68 4.18 12.77
C PRO A 91 -17.18 3.90 12.98
N ASP A 92 -16.85 2.85 13.74
CA ASP A 92 -15.46 2.49 14.05
C ASP A 92 -14.67 2.06 12.80
N THR A 93 -15.31 1.30 11.90
CA THR A 93 -14.68 0.88 10.64
C THR A 93 -14.48 2.06 9.71
N VAL A 94 -15.44 2.98 9.62
CA VAL A 94 -15.30 4.19 8.80
C VAL A 94 -14.18 5.09 9.30
N GLU A 95 -14.09 5.31 10.61
CA GLU A 95 -13.00 6.09 11.21
C GLU A 95 -11.63 5.43 10.97
N LEU A 96 -11.56 4.10 11.11
CA LEU A 96 -10.35 3.33 10.85
C LEU A 96 -9.93 3.45 9.38
N LEU A 97 -10.86 3.26 8.43
CA LEU A 97 -10.57 3.40 7.01
C LEU A 97 -10.09 4.81 6.66
N ASP A 98 -10.79 5.85 7.13
CA ASP A 98 -10.45 7.25 6.85
C ASP A 98 -9.05 7.64 7.37
N ARG A 99 -8.59 7.02 8.47
CA ARG A 99 -7.28 7.30 9.07
C ARG A 99 -6.15 6.47 8.48
N ASN A 100 -6.44 5.26 8.01
CA ASN A 100 -5.43 4.26 7.71
C ASN A 100 -5.16 4.07 6.21
N PHE A 101 -5.94 4.71 5.34
CA PHE A 101 -5.62 4.78 3.91
C PHE A 101 -4.42 5.69 3.67
N TYR A 102 -3.38 5.15 3.05
CA TYR A 102 -2.26 5.88 2.48
C TYR A 102 -2.26 5.72 0.96
N VAL A 103 -2.74 6.74 0.25
CA VAL A 103 -2.92 6.73 -1.21
C VAL A 103 -3.81 5.55 -1.65
N ASP A 104 -3.21 4.43 -2.06
CA ASP A 104 -3.86 3.20 -2.51
C ASP A 104 -3.69 2.01 -1.54
N ASP A 105 -2.84 2.14 -0.53
CA ASP A 105 -2.60 1.12 0.48
C ASP A 105 -3.46 1.38 1.73
N LEU A 106 -4.02 0.33 2.32
CA LEU A 106 -4.68 0.40 3.63
C LEU A 106 -3.89 -0.43 4.63
N ILE A 107 -3.38 0.23 5.67
CA ILE A 107 -2.57 -0.41 6.71
C ILE A 107 -3.28 -0.27 8.04
N SER A 108 -3.71 -1.38 8.61
CA SER A 108 -4.49 -1.35 9.84
C SER A 108 -4.10 -2.48 10.78
N GLY A 109 -4.77 -2.56 11.92
CA GLY A 109 -4.59 -3.64 12.86
C GLY A 109 -5.57 -3.60 14.03
N GLY A 110 -5.69 -4.73 14.72
CA GLY A 110 -6.55 -4.92 15.89
C GLY A 110 -5.76 -5.44 17.10
N ASN A 111 -6.36 -5.35 18.28
CA ASN A 111 -5.77 -5.94 19.50
C ASN A 111 -6.27 -7.37 19.75
N GLU A 112 -7.31 -7.77 19.03
CA GLU A 112 -7.93 -9.09 19.14
C GLU A 112 -8.25 -9.62 17.74
N PHE A 113 -8.05 -10.92 17.56
CA PHE A 113 -8.36 -11.65 16.32
C PHE A 113 -9.77 -11.34 15.78
N GLU A 114 -10.79 -11.39 16.65
CA GLU A 114 -12.18 -11.19 16.22
C GLU A 114 -12.43 -9.75 15.77
N GLU A 115 -11.84 -8.77 16.45
CA GLU A 115 -11.92 -7.36 16.05
C GLU A 115 -11.29 -7.14 14.67
N ALA A 116 -10.10 -7.70 14.45
CA ALA A 116 -9.39 -7.61 13.17
C ALA A 116 -10.17 -8.29 12.04
N LEU A 117 -10.72 -9.47 12.29
CA LEU A 117 -11.55 -10.21 11.34
C LEU A 117 -12.83 -9.46 10.98
N GLN A 118 -13.59 -8.97 11.97
CA GLN A 118 -14.82 -8.22 11.72
C GLN A 118 -14.55 -6.92 10.97
N THR A 119 -13.49 -6.20 11.34
CA THR A 119 -13.07 -4.98 10.65
C THR A 119 -12.68 -5.27 9.21
N SER A 120 -11.91 -6.34 8.95
CA SER A 120 -11.52 -6.73 7.59
C SER A 120 -12.73 -7.07 6.70
N ARG A 121 -13.72 -7.79 7.23
CA ARG A 121 -14.98 -8.11 6.52
C ARG A 121 -15.78 -6.85 6.19
N ARG A 122 -15.96 -5.95 7.17
CA ARG A 122 -16.66 -4.68 6.96
C ARG A 122 -15.94 -3.82 5.92
N ALA A 123 -14.62 -3.71 6.00
CA ALA A 123 -13.81 -2.99 5.02
C ALA A 123 -13.99 -3.57 3.60
N LYS A 124 -13.88 -4.90 3.46
CA LYS A 124 -14.14 -5.60 2.19
C LYS A 124 -15.52 -5.28 1.64
N ASN A 125 -16.58 -5.42 2.43
CA ASN A 125 -17.95 -5.17 2.00
C ASN A 125 -18.18 -3.71 1.56
N ILE A 126 -17.67 -2.73 2.33
CA ILE A 126 -17.81 -1.31 2.01
C ILE A 126 -17.12 -0.98 0.68
N MET A 127 -15.93 -1.52 0.46
CA MET A 127 -15.14 -1.25 -0.74
C MET A 127 -15.69 -2.00 -1.96
N GLU A 128 -16.16 -3.25 -1.80
CA GLU A 128 -16.87 -3.99 -2.85
C GLU A 128 -18.15 -3.27 -3.29
N ALA A 129 -18.90 -2.68 -2.36
CA ALA A 129 -20.07 -1.85 -2.68
C ALA A 129 -19.71 -0.55 -3.42
N ALA A 130 -18.46 -0.10 -3.31
CA ALA A 130 -17.89 0.98 -4.11
C ALA A 130 -17.28 0.51 -5.44
N GLU A 131 -17.42 -0.78 -5.79
CA GLU A 131 -16.75 -1.45 -6.92
C GLU A 131 -15.21 -1.35 -6.87
N MET A 132 -14.66 -1.16 -5.67
CA MET A 132 -13.24 -1.10 -5.38
C MET A 132 -12.81 -2.39 -4.69
N ASP A 133 -12.23 -3.32 -5.45
CA ASP A 133 -11.77 -4.59 -4.88
C ASP A 133 -10.50 -4.39 -4.06
N LEU A 134 -10.43 -5.00 -2.88
CA LEU A 134 -9.27 -4.96 -1.99
C LEU A 134 -8.44 -6.23 -2.19
N ARG A 135 -7.16 -6.08 -2.50
CA ARG A 135 -6.24 -7.17 -2.89
C ARG A 135 -4.97 -7.18 -2.07
N LYS A 136 -4.19 -8.25 -2.24
CA LYS A 136 -2.92 -8.46 -1.54
C LYS A 136 -3.08 -8.41 -0.01
N TRP A 137 -4.16 -8.95 0.51
CA TRP A 137 -4.37 -9.03 1.96
C TRP A 137 -3.24 -9.83 2.60
N ILE A 138 -2.58 -9.24 3.60
CA ILE A 138 -1.49 -9.86 4.32
C ILE A 138 -1.53 -9.45 5.79
N THR A 139 -1.18 -10.37 6.68
CA THR A 139 -1.23 -10.20 8.14
C THR A 139 -0.07 -10.94 8.80
N ASN A 140 0.31 -10.52 10.01
CA ASN A 140 1.22 -11.22 10.90
C ASN A 140 0.55 -12.40 11.66
N ASP A 141 -0.79 -12.43 11.73
CA ASP A 141 -1.53 -13.51 12.39
C ASP A 141 -1.88 -14.65 11.43
N ALA A 142 -1.31 -15.83 11.67
CA ALA A 142 -1.55 -17.04 10.90
C ALA A 142 -3.02 -17.50 10.91
N ASN A 143 -3.73 -17.32 12.03
CA ASN A 143 -5.14 -17.68 12.14
C ASN A 143 -5.99 -16.77 11.25
N LEU A 144 -5.68 -15.46 11.25
CA LEU A 144 -6.40 -14.47 10.44
C LEU A 144 -6.16 -14.72 8.95
N MET A 145 -4.91 -15.05 8.58
CA MET A 145 -4.55 -15.46 7.22
C MET A 145 -5.32 -16.70 6.76
N GLU A 146 -5.44 -17.73 7.60
CA GLU A 146 -6.20 -18.94 7.26
C GLU A 146 -7.70 -18.63 7.10
N GLN A 147 -8.25 -17.78 7.97
CA GLN A 147 -9.65 -17.39 7.91
C GLN A 147 -9.98 -16.58 6.65
N TRP A 148 -9.11 -15.65 6.25
CA TRP A 148 -9.24 -14.93 4.98
C TRP A 148 -9.16 -15.84 3.76
N LYS A 149 -8.31 -16.87 3.78
CA LYS A 149 -8.28 -17.90 2.72
C LYS A 149 -9.61 -18.65 2.63
N LYS A 150 -10.20 -19.02 3.77
CA LYS A 150 -11.52 -19.69 3.83
C LYS A 150 -12.65 -18.81 3.28
N GLU A 151 -12.57 -17.50 3.55
CA GLU A 151 -13.55 -16.50 3.10
C GLU A 151 -13.25 -15.90 1.73
N ASN A 152 -12.33 -16.51 0.98
CA ASN A 152 -12.02 -16.15 -0.39
C ASN A 152 -11.61 -14.68 -0.55
N PHE A 153 -10.85 -14.15 0.43
CA PHE A 153 -10.16 -12.87 0.29
C PHE A 153 -9.01 -13.02 -0.70
N ASN A 154 -8.68 -11.94 -1.40
CA ASN A 154 -7.54 -11.89 -2.32
C ASN A 154 -6.23 -11.73 -1.51
N VAL A 155 -5.83 -12.80 -0.84
CA VAL A 155 -4.63 -12.84 0.00
C VAL A 155 -3.36 -12.86 -0.84
N HIS A 156 -2.32 -12.16 -0.38
CA HIS A 156 -1.00 -12.26 -0.99
C HIS A 156 -0.32 -13.53 -0.44
N PRO A 157 0.14 -14.47 -1.30
CA PRO A 157 0.91 -15.60 -0.81
C PRO A 157 2.22 -15.10 -0.20
N VAL A 158 2.46 -15.44 1.07
CA VAL A 158 3.74 -15.17 1.78
C VAL A 158 4.84 -16.16 1.32
N GLN A 159 4.68 -16.80 0.17
CA GLN A 159 5.69 -17.73 -0.36
C GLN A 159 6.81 -16.94 -1.05
N GLU A 160 7.99 -16.99 -0.44
CA GLU A 160 9.31 -16.70 -1.03
C GLU A 160 9.33 -15.61 -2.10
N THR A 161 8.83 -14.41 -1.78
CA THR A 161 9.28 -13.23 -2.53
C THR A 161 10.76 -13.08 -2.23
N VAL A 162 11.59 -13.57 -3.16
CA VAL A 162 13.04 -13.50 -3.17
C VAL A 162 13.45 -12.03 -3.20
N SER A 163 13.44 -11.40 -2.04
CA SER A 163 14.08 -10.13 -1.76
C SER A 163 14.95 -10.36 -0.53
N LEU A 164 16.07 -11.03 -0.78
CA LEU A 164 17.21 -11.23 0.12
C LEU A 164 16.88 -11.84 1.50
N GLY A 165 16.71 -13.16 1.54
CA GLY A 165 17.05 -13.99 2.70
C GLY A 165 16.13 -13.92 3.92
N ALA A 166 15.02 -13.19 3.85
CA ALA A 166 13.95 -13.23 4.84
C ALA A 166 12.59 -13.28 4.13
N ASN A 167 11.70 -14.15 4.62
CA ASN A 167 10.32 -14.28 4.15
C ASN A 167 9.57 -12.95 4.38
N GLY A 168 9.58 -12.03 3.42
CA GLY A 168 9.00 -10.70 3.61
C GLY A 168 8.31 -10.14 2.38
N THR A 169 7.25 -9.37 2.59
CA THR A 169 6.45 -8.67 1.56
C THR A 169 6.72 -7.17 1.63
N LYS A 170 6.71 -6.45 0.51
CA LYS A 170 6.88 -4.99 0.53
C LYS A 170 5.59 -4.26 0.97
N VAL A 171 5.73 -3.31 1.89
CA VAL A 171 4.67 -2.39 2.37
C VAL A 171 5.25 -0.99 2.35
N LEU A 172 4.64 -0.07 1.59
CA LEU A 172 5.15 1.30 1.40
C LEU A 172 6.65 1.36 0.99
N GLY A 173 7.11 0.41 0.19
CA GLY A 173 8.51 0.30 -0.23
C GLY A 173 9.44 -0.40 0.77
N LEU A 174 9.01 -0.61 2.02
CA LEU A 174 9.78 -1.32 3.05
C LEU A 174 9.48 -2.82 3.01
N SER A 175 10.47 -3.66 3.31
CA SER A 175 10.27 -5.10 3.44
C SER A 175 9.70 -5.41 4.82
N TRP A 176 8.52 -6.00 4.91
CA TRP A 176 7.90 -6.42 6.16
C TRP A 176 8.05 -7.92 6.36
N ASN A 177 8.66 -8.33 7.48
CA ASN A 177 8.62 -9.71 7.95
C ASN A 177 7.38 -9.88 8.83
N THR A 178 6.38 -10.57 8.30
CA THR A 178 5.11 -10.80 8.98
C THR A 178 5.23 -11.74 10.18
N ASN A 179 6.23 -12.64 10.22
CA ASN A 179 6.34 -13.61 11.31
C ASN A 179 6.89 -12.98 12.59
N GLU A 180 7.85 -12.08 12.44
CA GLU A 180 8.57 -11.43 13.54
C GLU A 180 8.13 -9.97 13.76
N ASP A 181 7.20 -9.48 12.94
CA ASP A 181 6.64 -8.12 12.94
C ASP A 181 7.69 -7.00 12.97
N TYR A 182 8.64 -7.05 12.02
CA TYR A 182 9.60 -5.95 11.81
C TYR A 182 9.70 -5.53 10.35
N LEU A 183 9.90 -4.23 10.16
CA LEU A 183 10.20 -3.61 8.87
C LEU A 183 11.71 -3.57 8.66
N THR A 184 12.17 -3.96 7.48
CA THR A 184 13.55 -3.88 7.02
C THR A 184 13.66 -3.00 5.79
N THR A 185 14.80 -2.33 5.67
CA THR A 185 15.20 -1.56 4.49
C THR A 185 16.51 -2.13 3.98
N ASP A 186 16.70 -2.14 2.65
CA ASP A 186 17.96 -2.59 2.05
C ASP A 186 19.06 -1.53 2.25
N THR A 187 19.71 -1.61 3.41
CA THR A 187 20.84 -0.74 3.72
C THR A 187 22.08 -1.08 2.90
N LYS A 188 22.20 -2.30 2.33
CA LYS A 188 23.39 -2.71 1.58
C LYS A 188 23.44 -2.00 0.23
N SER A 189 22.34 -2.01 -0.52
CA SER A 189 22.21 -1.28 -1.79
C SER A 189 22.46 0.21 -1.61
N LEU A 190 21.97 0.80 -0.51
CA LEU A 190 22.23 2.20 -0.18
C LEU A 190 23.70 2.45 0.12
N LEU A 191 24.34 1.62 0.94
CA LEU A 191 25.76 1.75 1.29
C LEU A 191 26.67 1.58 0.08
N GLU A 192 26.41 0.61 -0.79
CA GLU A 192 27.12 0.43 -2.06
C GLU A 192 26.94 1.66 -2.97
N PHE A 193 25.71 2.19 -3.07
CA PHE A 193 25.45 3.36 -3.88
C PHE A 193 26.19 4.61 -3.37
N VAL A 194 26.15 4.86 -2.06
CA VAL A 194 26.82 6.01 -1.43
C VAL A 194 28.34 5.88 -1.51
N SER A 195 28.88 4.65 -1.50
CA SER A 195 30.32 4.39 -1.64
C SER A 195 30.90 4.80 -3.01
N LEU A 196 30.06 5.11 -4.00
CA LEU A 196 30.50 5.66 -5.30
C LEU A 196 31.02 7.11 -5.20
N ASP A 197 30.85 7.77 -4.05
CA ASP A 197 31.40 9.10 -3.69
C ASP A 197 31.23 10.19 -4.75
N LYS A 198 30.01 10.36 -5.29
CA LYS A 198 29.70 11.38 -6.29
C LYS A 198 29.07 12.62 -5.64
N ASN A 199 29.80 13.72 -5.59
CA ASN A 199 29.32 14.97 -4.98
C ASN A 199 28.42 15.81 -5.91
N THR A 200 27.32 15.22 -6.41
CA THR A 200 26.32 15.94 -7.21
C THR A 200 24.98 16.01 -6.50
N LYS A 201 24.24 17.11 -6.69
CA LYS A 201 22.87 17.25 -6.17
C LYS A 201 21.98 16.08 -6.61
N ARG A 202 22.12 15.60 -7.85
CA ARG A 202 21.39 14.44 -8.37
C ARG A 202 21.73 13.17 -7.60
N PHE A 203 22.99 12.92 -7.32
CA PHE A 203 23.43 11.74 -6.57
C PHE A 203 22.89 11.74 -5.14
N ILE A 204 22.96 12.88 -4.44
CA ILE A 204 22.40 13.01 -3.09
C ILE A 204 20.88 12.74 -3.13
N LEU A 205 20.16 13.32 -4.09
CA LEU A 205 18.72 13.09 -4.23
C LEU A 205 18.38 11.63 -4.58
N GLN A 206 19.21 10.93 -5.36
CA GLN A 206 19.05 9.51 -5.63
C GLN A 206 19.31 8.63 -4.40
N ALA A 207 20.32 8.96 -3.60
CA ALA A 207 20.60 8.27 -2.33
C ALA A 207 19.43 8.44 -1.35
N VAL A 208 18.92 9.67 -1.21
CA VAL A 208 17.74 9.95 -0.38
C VAL A 208 16.50 9.23 -0.92
N GLY A 209 16.30 9.22 -2.24
CA GLY A 209 15.20 8.50 -2.89
C GLY A 209 15.18 7.01 -2.54
N LYS A 210 16.34 6.34 -2.52
CA LYS A 210 16.48 4.93 -2.11
C LYS A 210 16.07 4.64 -0.66
N ILE A 211 15.98 5.64 0.21
CA ILE A 211 15.51 5.45 1.60
C ILE A 211 13.98 5.42 1.65
N PHE A 212 13.34 6.28 0.85
CA PHE A 212 11.88 6.46 0.85
C PHE A 212 11.16 5.54 -0.14
N ASP A 213 11.84 5.10 -1.19
CA ASP A 213 11.36 4.11 -2.16
C ASP A 213 12.49 3.06 -2.43
N PRO A 214 12.74 2.13 -1.47
CA PRO A 214 13.83 1.15 -1.52
C PRO A 214 13.70 0.05 -2.59
#